data_AF-A0A815TI64-F1
#
_entry.id   AF-A0A815TI64-F1
#
_cell.length_a   1.000
_cell.length_b   1.000
_cell.length_c   1.000
_cell.angle_alpha   90.00
_cell.angle_beta   90.00
_cell.angle_gamma   90.00
#
_symmetry.space_group_name_H-M   'P 1'
#
loop_
_entity.id
_entity.type
_entity.pdbx_description
1 polymer ?
#
loop_
_entity_poly.entity_id
_entity_poly.type
_entity_poly.pdbx_seq_one_letter_code
_entity_poly.pdbx_strand_id
1 'polypeptide(L)'
;MIVHYAPTISELQKVSATEATLVYPGVRHGHSYISQQCTINLVKNLFETTSTITKSLSCARTKSRAIACNVLAPYFTRQKVNEILEARFYSISFDASNKGNVKTYPFVVQYFSDIGVKRGLLDFIEDSRETALDIFNNTIKAIENHQLQIQNLTSIGADNTNVNFGKYHSVFKLFKDCLPNIFKGK
;
A
#
# COMPACT_ATOMS: atom_id res chain seq x y z
N MET A 1 -19.44 14.70 -42.97
CA MET A 1 -18.16 13.98 -42.76
C MET A 1 -17.60 14.44 -41.42
N ILE A 2 -17.74 13.65 -40.35
CA ILE A 2 -17.22 14.02 -39.03
C ILE A 2 -15.73 13.62 -39.02
N VAL A 3 -14.85 14.62 -39.04
CA VAL A 3 -13.40 14.40 -38.95
C VAL A 3 -13.08 14.09 -37.49
N HIS A 4 -12.72 12.85 -37.19
CA HIS A 4 -12.20 12.47 -35.88
C HIS A 4 -10.72 12.88 -35.80
N TYR A 5 -10.44 14.03 -35.18
CA TYR A 5 -9.08 14.42 -34.86
C TYR A 5 -8.54 13.54 -33.72
N ALA A 6 -7.27 13.15 -33.83
CA ALA A 6 -6.55 12.50 -32.74
C ALA A 6 -6.44 13.48 -31.54
N PRO A 7 -6.53 12.99 -30.29
CA PRO A 7 -6.41 13.85 -29.12
C PRO A 7 -5.02 14.49 -29.05
N THR A 8 -5.00 15.77 -28.70
CA THR A 8 -3.77 16.53 -28.38
C THR A 8 -3.08 15.96 -27.14
N ILE A 9 -1.81 16.30 -26.93
CA ILE A 9 -1.06 15.90 -25.71
C ILE A 9 -1.78 16.36 -24.44
N SER A 10 -2.32 17.58 -24.42
CA SER A 10 -3.07 18.10 -23.29
C SER A 10 -4.35 17.29 -23.02
N GLU A 11 -5.06 16.87 -24.07
CA GLU A 11 -6.23 16.01 -23.94
C GLU A 11 -5.85 14.61 -23.44
N LEU A 12 -4.74 14.03 -23.92
CA LEU A 12 -4.23 12.75 -23.40
C LEU A 12 -3.87 12.81 -21.91
N GLN A 13 -3.29 13.92 -21.44
CA GLN A 13 -3.03 14.14 -20.02
C GLN A 13 -4.33 14.20 -19.21
N LYS A 14 -5.36 14.88 -19.72
CA LYS A 14 -6.69 14.93 -19.09
C LYS A 14 -7.37 13.57 -19.07
N VAL A 15 -7.24 12.77 -20.13
CA VAL A 15 -7.72 11.37 -20.17
C VAL A 15 -7.04 10.56 -19.07
N SER A 16 -5.71 10.58 -18.99
CA SER A 16 -4.96 9.85 -17.96
C SER A 16 -5.35 10.28 -16.54
N ALA A 17 -5.48 11.58 -16.29
CA ALA A 17 -5.93 12.12 -15.00
C ALA A 17 -7.36 11.68 -14.65
N THR A 18 -8.26 11.67 -15.63
CA THR A 18 -9.64 11.21 -15.46
C THR A 18 -9.69 9.73 -15.11
N GLU A 19 -8.92 8.89 -15.82
CA GLU A 19 -8.86 7.46 -15.53
C GLU A 19 -8.26 7.16 -14.16
N ALA A 20 -7.20 7.86 -13.76
CA ALA A 20 -6.66 7.75 -12.40
C ALA A 20 -7.69 8.14 -11.34
N THR A 21 -8.46 9.19 -11.60
CA THR A 21 -9.54 9.66 -10.73
C THR A 21 -10.68 8.64 -10.63
N LEU A 22 -11.03 7.96 -11.71
CA LEU A 22 -12.05 6.89 -11.70
C LEU A 22 -11.60 5.65 -10.92
N VAL A 23 -10.32 5.29 -11.02
CA VAL A 23 -9.75 4.14 -10.31
C VAL A 23 -9.62 4.39 -8.80
N TYR A 24 -9.33 5.64 -8.40
CA TYR A 24 -9.05 5.98 -7.01
C TYR A 24 -10.16 5.57 -6.01
N PRO A 25 -11.45 5.89 -6.21
CA PRO A 25 -12.52 5.42 -5.33
C PRO A 25 -12.58 3.90 -5.22
N GLY A 26 -12.28 3.18 -6.30
CA GLY A 26 -12.21 1.72 -6.26
C GLY A 26 -11.14 1.20 -5.32
N VAL A 27 -9.95 1.81 -5.34
CA VAL A 27 -8.86 1.49 -4.40
C VAL A 27 -9.23 1.91 -2.98
N ARG A 28 -9.75 3.13 -2.80
CA ARG A 28 -10.08 3.70 -1.49
C ARG A 28 -11.17 2.93 -0.76
N HIS A 29 -12.17 2.45 -1.49
CA HIS A 29 -13.36 1.81 -0.92
C HIS A 29 -13.41 0.29 -1.15
N GLY A 30 -12.36 -0.30 -1.74
CA GLY A 30 -12.26 -1.74 -1.94
C GLY A 30 -13.23 -2.30 -2.99
N HIS A 31 -13.59 -1.52 -4.01
CA HIS A 31 -14.45 -2.00 -5.10
C HIS A 31 -13.65 -2.82 -6.12
N SER A 32 -14.32 -3.82 -6.71
CA SER A 32 -13.70 -4.69 -7.71
C SER A 32 -13.36 -3.91 -9.00
N TYR A 33 -12.26 -4.27 -9.67
CA TYR A 33 -11.95 -3.73 -11.00
C TYR A 33 -12.99 -4.11 -12.07
N ILE A 34 -13.85 -5.10 -11.80
CA ILE A 34 -14.98 -5.45 -12.66
C ILE A 34 -16.05 -4.34 -12.58
N SER A 35 -16.34 -3.82 -11.39
CA SER A 35 -17.26 -2.69 -11.25
C SER A 35 -16.80 -1.45 -12.03
N GLN A 36 -15.49 -1.20 -12.05
CA GLN A 36 -14.89 -0.07 -12.79
C GLN A 36 -15.10 -0.19 -14.31
N GLN A 37 -15.05 -1.40 -14.86
CA GLN A 37 -15.36 -1.63 -16.27
C GLN A 37 -16.78 -1.16 -16.62
N CYS A 38 -17.77 -1.54 -15.80
CA CYS A 38 -19.16 -1.13 -15.99
C CYS A 38 -19.31 0.39 -15.88
N THR A 39 -18.63 1.01 -14.90
CA THR A 39 -18.64 2.47 -14.71
C THR A 39 -18.19 3.23 -15.95
N ILE A 40 -17.12 2.81 -16.62
CA ILE A 40 -16.61 3.54 -17.80
C ILE A 40 -17.55 3.41 -18.99
N ASN A 41 -18.13 2.23 -19.19
CA ASN A 41 -19.13 2.04 -20.23
C ASN A 41 -20.35 2.92 -19.97
N LEU A 42 -20.79 3.01 -18.70
CA LEU A 42 -21.88 3.89 -18.29
C LEU A 42 -21.53 5.37 -18.51
N VAL A 43 -20.34 5.82 -18.10
CA VAL A 43 -19.86 7.20 -18.29
C VAL A 43 -19.88 7.59 -19.77
N LYS A 44 -19.45 6.70 -20.67
CA LYS A 44 -19.50 6.95 -22.13
C LYS A 44 -20.92 7.06 -22.69
N ASN A 45 -21.89 6.41 -22.06
CA ASN A 45 -23.28 6.44 -22.47
C ASN A 45 -24.04 7.64 -21.87
N LEU A 46 -23.72 8.01 -20.62
CA LEU A 46 -24.39 9.11 -19.90
C LEU A 46 -23.90 10.49 -20.35
N PHE A 47 -22.59 10.63 -20.59
CA PHE A 47 -22.01 11.89 -21.01
C PHE A 47 -21.80 11.85 -22.52
N GLU A 48 -22.49 12.75 -23.24
CA GLU A 48 -22.44 12.82 -24.70
C GLU A 48 -21.00 12.75 -25.23
N THR A 49 -20.83 11.94 -26.27
CA THR A 49 -19.53 11.64 -26.89
C THR A 49 -18.93 12.82 -27.68
N THR A 50 -19.41 14.05 -27.50
CA THR A 50 -18.92 15.24 -28.22
C THR A 50 -17.52 15.63 -27.77
N SER A 51 -17.15 15.34 -26.52
CA SER A 51 -15.79 15.53 -26.01
C SER A 51 -14.84 14.43 -26.50
N THR A 52 -13.72 14.82 -27.11
CA THR A 52 -12.61 13.94 -27.48
C THR A 52 -12.14 13.12 -26.27
N ILE A 53 -12.16 13.72 -25.07
CA ILE A 53 -11.73 13.07 -23.82
C ILE A 53 -12.62 11.87 -23.49
N THR A 54 -13.95 12.04 -23.49
CA THR A 54 -14.91 10.96 -23.16
C THR A 54 -14.79 9.80 -24.15
N LYS A 55 -14.61 10.10 -25.44
CA LYS A 55 -14.37 9.10 -26.48
C LYS A 55 -13.08 8.30 -26.22
N SER A 56 -12.04 8.99 -25.80
CA SER A 56 -10.71 8.41 -25.53
C SER A 56 -10.58 7.65 -24.22
N LEU A 57 -11.54 7.73 -23.29
CA LEU A 57 -11.50 6.95 -22.05
C LEU A 57 -11.49 5.44 -22.34
N SER A 58 -10.57 4.69 -21.73
CA SER A 58 -10.47 3.24 -21.97
C SER A 58 -9.94 2.50 -20.74
N CYS A 59 -10.50 2.78 -19.55
CA CYS A 59 -9.97 2.28 -18.28
C CYS A 59 -10.59 0.95 -17.81
N ALA A 60 -10.58 -0.03 -18.70
CA ALA A 60 -11.03 -1.39 -18.42
C ALA A 60 -10.31 -2.05 -17.23
N ARG A 61 -10.75 -3.25 -16.83
CA ARG A 61 -10.19 -4.02 -15.69
C ARG A 61 -8.65 -4.02 -15.63
N THR A 62 -8.00 -4.36 -16.74
CA THR A 62 -6.53 -4.47 -16.81
C THR A 62 -5.85 -3.11 -16.62
N LYS A 63 -6.38 -2.06 -17.24
CA LYS A 63 -5.85 -0.70 -17.12
C LYS A 63 -6.10 -0.14 -15.72
N SER A 64 -7.28 -0.40 -15.15
CA SER A 64 -7.60 -0.06 -13.76
C SER A 64 -6.62 -0.69 -12.77
N ARG A 65 -6.33 -1.98 -12.93
CA ARG A 65 -5.30 -2.66 -12.12
C ARG A 65 -3.92 -2.04 -12.33
N ALA A 66 -3.51 -1.77 -13.57
CA ALA A 66 -2.22 -1.16 -13.86
C ALA A 66 -2.08 0.23 -13.23
N ILE A 67 -3.12 1.07 -13.30
CA ILE A 67 -3.16 2.37 -12.64
C ILE A 67 -3.06 2.21 -11.11
N ALA A 68 -3.86 1.31 -10.53
CA ALA A 68 -3.82 1.07 -9.10
C ALA A 68 -2.43 0.61 -8.62
N CYS A 69 -1.86 -0.42 -9.27
CA CYS A 69 -0.60 -1.03 -8.85
C CYS A 69 0.65 -0.21 -9.21
N ASN A 70 0.65 0.49 -10.35
CA ASN A 70 1.86 1.11 -10.89
C ASN A 70 1.85 2.65 -10.77
N VAL A 71 0.70 3.26 -10.47
CA VAL A 71 0.58 4.73 -10.33
C VAL A 71 0.17 5.09 -8.90
N LEU A 72 -1.02 4.65 -8.48
CA LEU A 72 -1.60 5.06 -7.19
C LEU A 72 -0.84 4.45 -6.01
N ALA A 73 -0.62 3.14 -6.00
CA ALA A 73 0.06 2.47 -4.89
C ALA A 73 1.48 3.03 -4.67
N PRO A 74 2.37 3.14 -5.68
CA PRO A 74 3.70 3.71 -5.46
C PRO A 74 3.67 5.17 -5.01
N TYR A 75 2.71 5.97 -5.51
CA TYR A 75 2.53 7.35 -5.08
C TYR A 75 2.18 7.45 -3.59
N PHE A 76 1.14 6.75 -3.15
CA PHE A 76 0.70 6.80 -1.75
C PHE A 76 1.69 6.12 -0.79
N THR A 77 2.38 5.06 -1.22
CA THR A 77 3.46 4.45 -0.45
C THR A 77 4.58 5.47 -0.22
N ARG A 78 5.04 6.18 -1.26
CA ARG A 78 6.07 7.22 -1.10
C ARG A 78 5.63 8.36 -0.18
N GLN A 79 4.39 8.84 -0.32
CA GLN A 79 3.86 9.87 0.59
C GLN A 79 3.91 9.40 2.04
N LYS A 80 3.47 8.17 2.30
CA LYS A 80 3.47 7.61 3.65
C LYS A 80 4.88 7.44 4.21
N VAL A 81 5.84 6.99 3.40
CA VAL A 81 7.25 6.91 3.79
C VAL A 81 7.78 8.29 4.16
N ASN A 82 7.49 9.32 3.36
CA ASN A 82 7.90 10.70 3.68
C ASN A 82 7.30 11.17 5.01
N GLU A 83 6.02 10.93 5.26
CA GLU A 83 5.37 11.28 6.53
C GLU A 83 6.02 10.56 7.73
N ILE A 84 6.43 9.30 7.56
CA ILE A 84 7.15 8.55 8.60
C ILE A 84 8.55 9.16 8.84
N LEU A 85 9.27 9.52 7.77
CA LEU A 85 10.58 10.14 7.86
C LEU A 85 10.52 11.50 8.57
N GLU A 86 9.49 12.30 8.29
CA GLU A 86 9.22 13.57 8.97
C GLU A 86 8.86 13.36 10.45
N ALA A 87 8.01 12.37 10.77
CA ALA A 87 7.68 12.00 12.14
C ALA A 87 8.90 11.45 12.91
N ARG A 88 9.94 11.03 12.20
CA ARG A 88 11.17 10.38 12.67
C ARG A 88 10.92 9.01 13.28
N PHE A 89 10.15 8.95 14.36
CA PHE A 89 9.86 7.73 15.12
C PHE A 89 8.58 7.04 14.66
N TYR A 90 8.62 5.71 14.62
CA TYR A 90 7.48 4.90 14.22
C TYR A 90 7.44 3.58 14.98
N SER A 91 6.28 2.94 14.95
CA SER A 91 6.08 1.57 15.43
C SER A 91 5.55 0.71 14.29
N ILE A 92 5.82 -0.58 14.36
CA ILE A 92 5.31 -1.56 13.39
C ILE A 92 4.36 -2.53 14.08
N SER A 93 3.42 -3.05 13.32
CA SER A 93 2.61 -4.19 13.72
C SER A 93 2.36 -5.11 12.55
N PHE A 94 2.30 -6.41 12.82
CA PHE A 94 2.01 -7.43 11.83
C PHE A 94 1.11 -8.52 12.42
N ASP A 95 0.29 -9.10 11.55
CA ASP A 95 -0.62 -10.19 11.88
C ASP A 95 -0.58 -11.25 10.78
N ALA A 96 -0.31 -12.50 11.13
CA ALA A 96 -0.08 -13.54 10.14
C ALA A 96 -1.40 -14.13 9.65
N SER A 97 -1.65 -14.06 8.34
CA SER A 97 -2.73 -14.79 7.69
C SER A 97 -2.19 -15.96 6.88
N ASN A 98 -2.84 -17.12 6.98
CA ASN A 98 -2.46 -18.33 6.25
C ASN A 98 -3.33 -18.48 5.00
N LYS A 99 -2.73 -18.62 3.82
CA LYS A 99 -3.43 -19.02 2.59
C LYS A 99 -2.72 -20.18 1.93
N GLY A 100 -3.10 -21.40 2.32
CA GLY A 100 -2.40 -22.61 1.89
C GLY A 100 -0.99 -22.65 2.48
N ASN A 101 0.03 -22.77 1.62
CA ASN A 101 1.43 -22.84 2.02
C ASN A 101 2.15 -21.48 2.06
N VAL A 102 1.48 -20.41 1.62
CA VAL A 102 2.02 -19.05 1.70
C VAL A 102 1.36 -18.35 2.86
N LYS A 103 2.19 -17.79 3.74
CA LYS A 103 1.74 -16.95 4.81
C LYS A 103 2.03 -15.52 4.47
N THR A 104 1.04 -14.67 4.69
CA THR A 104 1.09 -13.26 4.33
C THR A 104 0.78 -12.45 5.56
N TYR A 105 1.67 -11.54 5.92
CA TYR A 105 1.42 -10.61 7.02
C TYR A 105 1.51 -9.16 6.53
N PRO A 106 0.54 -8.31 6.92
CA PRO A 106 0.58 -6.91 6.61
C PRO A 106 1.68 -6.24 7.45
N PHE A 107 2.52 -5.45 6.81
CA PHE A 107 3.46 -4.56 7.47
C PHE A 107 2.77 -3.22 7.72
N VAL A 108 2.18 -3.08 8.91
CA VAL A 108 1.45 -1.87 9.31
C VAL A 108 2.36 -0.97 10.13
N VAL A 109 2.36 0.32 9.80
CA VAL A 109 3.09 1.34 10.55
C VAL A 109 2.13 2.22 11.33
N GLN A 110 2.62 2.75 12.45
CA GLN A 110 1.98 3.80 13.21
C GLN A 110 3.04 4.85 13.60
N TYR A 111 2.70 6.13 13.47
CA TYR A 111 3.59 7.25 13.76
C TYR A 111 2.76 8.46 14.20
N PHE A 112 3.43 9.47 14.76
CA PHE A 112 2.79 10.70 15.20
C PHE A 112 3.06 11.83 14.21
N SER A 113 2.00 12.38 13.63
CA SER A 113 2.04 13.55 12.75
C SER A 113 1.62 14.81 13.52
N ASP A 114 1.75 15.96 12.87
CA ASP A 114 1.23 17.25 13.33
C ASP A 114 -0.27 17.21 13.71
N ILE A 115 -1.06 16.39 13.04
CA ILE A 115 -2.50 16.19 13.30
C ILE A 115 -2.81 14.98 14.19
N GLY A 116 -1.80 14.34 14.78
CA GLY A 116 -1.95 13.24 15.73
C GLY A 116 -1.51 11.87 15.18
N VAL A 117 -2.00 10.80 15.82
CA VAL A 117 -1.60 9.41 15.52
C VAL A 117 -2.15 8.98 14.16
N LYS A 118 -1.25 8.60 13.26
CA LYS A 118 -1.58 8.00 11.96
C LYS A 118 -1.22 6.52 11.94
N ARG A 119 -1.97 5.76 11.17
CA ARG A 119 -1.75 4.33 10.92
C ARG A 119 -1.86 4.05 9.44
N GLY A 120 -1.12 3.06 8.96
CA GLY A 120 -1.30 2.61 7.59
C GLY A 120 -0.55 1.35 7.27
N LEU A 121 -1.14 0.57 6.37
CA LEU A 121 -0.43 -0.49 5.67
C LEU A 121 0.67 0.13 4.79
N LEU A 122 1.88 -0.38 4.92
CA LEU A 122 3.03 0.03 4.12
C LEU A 122 3.49 -1.08 3.17
N ASP A 123 3.38 -2.33 3.58
CA ASP A 123 3.74 -3.49 2.74
C ASP A 123 2.92 -4.74 3.07
N PHE A 124 2.99 -5.75 2.22
CA PHE A 124 2.54 -7.11 2.48
C PHE A 124 3.70 -8.06 2.28
N ILE A 125 4.13 -8.70 3.37
CA ILE A 125 5.25 -9.63 3.33
C ILE A 125 4.69 -11.03 3.16
N GLU A 126 5.21 -11.75 2.17
CA GLU A 126 4.87 -13.15 1.91
C GLU A 126 6.07 -14.03 2.28
N ASP A 127 5.86 -15.01 3.16
CA ASP A 127 6.85 -16.02 3.50
C ASP A 127 6.18 -17.38 3.70
N SER A 128 6.84 -18.45 3.25
CA SER A 128 6.44 -19.82 3.55
C SER A 128 6.92 -20.31 4.92
N ARG A 129 7.82 -19.55 5.58
CA ARG A 129 8.41 -19.86 6.89
C ARG A 129 8.01 -18.82 7.94
N GLU A 130 7.82 -19.26 9.18
CA GLU A 130 7.43 -18.42 10.33
C GLU A 130 8.34 -18.66 11.53
N THR A 131 9.62 -18.88 11.30
CA THR A 131 10.54 -18.82 12.43
C THR A 131 10.67 -17.36 12.88
N ALA A 132 10.97 -17.15 14.15
CA ALA A 132 11.22 -15.81 14.68
C ALA A 132 12.31 -15.07 13.89
N LEU A 133 13.33 -15.81 13.42
CA LEU A 133 14.42 -15.29 12.62
C LEU A 133 13.97 -14.87 11.22
N ASP A 134 13.14 -15.67 10.56
CA ASP A 134 12.62 -15.34 9.22
C ASP A 134 11.75 -14.07 9.26
N ILE A 135 10.82 -13.99 10.22
CA ILE A 135 9.97 -12.80 10.42
C ILE A 135 10.82 -11.57 10.72
N PHE A 136 11.81 -11.70 11.62
CA PHE A 136 12.76 -10.62 11.92
C PHE A 136 13.49 -10.14 10.66
N ASN A 137 14.13 -11.04 9.91
CA ASN A 137 14.91 -10.69 8.72
C ASN A 137 14.05 -10.05 7.63
N ASN A 138 12.86 -10.59 7.38
CA ASN A 138 11.93 -10.02 6.42
C ASN A 138 11.43 -8.64 6.84
N THR A 139 11.22 -8.44 8.14
CA THR A 139 10.84 -7.14 8.69
C THR A 139 11.96 -6.12 8.53
N ILE A 140 13.21 -6.49 8.81
CA ILE A 140 14.39 -5.64 8.56
C ILE A 140 14.48 -5.28 7.07
N LYS A 141 14.36 -6.27 6.20
CA LYS A 141 14.37 -6.07 4.75
C LYS A 141 13.26 -5.12 4.29
N ALA A 142 12.05 -5.23 4.84
CA ALA A 142 10.96 -4.32 4.55
C ALA A 142 11.28 -2.88 4.99
N ILE A 143 11.82 -2.71 6.20
CA ILE A 143 12.28 -1.40 6.71
C ILE A 143 13.31 -0.79 5.75
N GLU A 144 14.31 -1.55 5.33
CA GLU A 144 15.37 -1.10 4.41
C GLU A 144 14.83 -0.77 3.01
N ASN A 145 13.94 -1.60 2.46
CA ASN A 145 13.32 -1.37 1.15
C ASN A 145 12.53 -0.05 1.11
N HIS A 146 11.90 0.33 2.22
CA HIS A 146 11.21 1.61 2.38
C HIS A 146 12.13 2.75 2.85
N GLN A 147 13.44 2.52 2.91
CA GLN A 147 14.46 3.50 3.33
C GLN A 147 14.23 4.03 4.76
N LEU A 148 13.50 3.27 5.57
CA LEU A 148 13.25 3.58 6.96
C LEU A 148 14.44 3.15 7.81
N GLN A 149 14.58 3.82 8.94
CA GLN A 149 15.72 3.67 9.83
C GLN A 149 15.34 2.82 11.04
N ILE A 150 15.96 1.65 11.20
CA ILE A 150 15.70 0.74 12.32
C ILE A 150 15.88 1.43 13.68
N GLN A 151 16.84 2.34 13.82
CA GLN A 151 17.09 3.09 15.05
C GLN A 151 15.92 3.99 15.49
N ASN A 152 15.00 4.29 14.57
CA ASN A 152 13.80 5.06 14.87
C ASN A 152 12.57 4.18 15.18
N LEU A 153 12.71 2.85 15.12
CA LEU A 153 11.66 1.92 15.49
C LEU A 153 11.48 1.90 17.01
N THR A 154 10.27 2.23 17.46
CA THR A 154 9.95 2.39 18.89
C THR A 154 9.25 1.17 19.47
N SER A 155 8.40 0.49 18.72
CA SER A 155 7.70 -0.69 19.20
C SER A 155 7.26 -1.66 18.11
N ILE A 156 7.00 -2.90 18.53
CA ILE A 156 6.49 -4.00 17.68
C ILE A 156 5.22 -4.57 18.29
N GLY A 157 4.11 -4.51 17.55
CA GLY A 157 2.83 -5.15 17.88
C GLY A 157 2.62 -6.43 17.07
N ALA A 158 2.19 -7.50 17.73
CA ALA A 158 1.84 -8.78 17.11
C ALA A 158 1.01 -9.61 18.10
N ASP A 159 0.53 -10.78 17.68
CA ASP A 159 -0.12 -11.73 18.59
C ASP A 159 0.86 -12.28 19.65
N ASN A 160 0.34 -12.79 20.77
CA ASN A 160 1.15 -13.25 21.90
C ASN A 160 1.77 -14.66 21.71
N THR A 161 1.97 -15.09 20.47
CA THR A 161 2.60 -16.40 20.20
C THR A 161 4.05 -16.44 20.68
N ASN A 162 4.55 -17.65 20.96
CA ASN A 162 5.95 -17.84 21.36
C ASN A 162 6.94 -17.36 20.28
N VAL A 163 6.57 -17.47 19.00
CA VAL A 163 7.39 -16.96 17.89
C VAL A 163 7.56 -15.44 18.00
N ASN A 164 6.50 -14.70 18.34
CA ASN A 164 6.54 -13.24 18.40
C ASN A 164 7.09 -12.70 19.72
N PHE A 165 6.74 -13.28 20.87
CA PHE A 165 7.10 -12.76 22.21
C PHE A 165 7.64 -13.79 23.20
N GLY A 166 8.09 -14.96 22.75
CA GLY A 166 8.78 -15.94 23.59
C GLY A 166 9.98 -15.35 24.33
N LYS A 167 10.22 -15.83 25.57
CA LYS A 167 11.20 -15.27 26.52
C LYS A 167 12.66 -15.35 26.03
N TYR A 168 13.04 -16.47 25.41
CA TYR A 168 14.44 -16.77 25.09
C TYR A 168 14.78 -16.54 23.62
N HIS A 169 13.83 -16.83 22.73
CA HIS A 169 13.99 -16.66 21.29
C HIS A 169 12.63 -16.32 20.67
N SER A 170 12.52 -15.12 20.14
CA SER A 170 11.30 -14.59 19.53
C SER A 170 11.63 -13.37 18.67
N VAL A 171 10.70 -12.95 17.81
CA VAL A 171 10.86 -11.74 16.98
C VAL A 171 11.18 -10.55 17.87
N PHE A 172 10.40 -10.34 18.93
CA PHE A 172 10.64 -9.24 19.87
C PHE A 172 12.00 -9.34 20.55
N LYS A 173 12.44 -10.55 20.95
CA LYS A 173 13.76 -10.74 21.56
C LYS A 173 14.89 -10.40 20.59
N LEU A 174 14.80 -10.84 19.33
CA LEU A 174 15.77 -10.51 18.28
C LEU A 174 15.88 -9.00 18.06
N PHE A 175 14.74 -8.30 18.00
CA PHE A 175 14.74 -6.84 17.94
C PHE A 175 15.29 -6.19 19.21
N LYS A 176 15.00 -6.73 20.40
CA LYS A 176 15.52 -6.18 21.67
C LYS A 176 17.04 -6.28 21.76
N ASP A 177 17.64 -7.29 21.13
CA ASP A 177 19.08 -7.50 21.12
C ASP A 177 19.81 -6.45 20.25
N CYS A 178 19.21 -5.97 19.15
CA CYS A 178 19.78 -4.89 18.33
C CYS A 178 19.24 -3.49 18.65
N LEU A 179 18.05 -3.39 19.26
CA LEU A 179 17.39 -2.16 19.72
C LEU A 179 17.00 -2.29 21.21
N PRO A 180 17.93 -2.06 22.15
CA PRO A 180 17.68 -2.27 23.58
C PRO A 180 16.51 -1.45 24.15
N ASN A 181 16.14 -0.34 23.52
CA ASN A 181 15.06 0.54 23.97
C ASN A 181 13.69 0.25 23.33
N ILE A 182 13.57 -0.81 22.51
CA ILE A 182 12.29 -1.14 21.87
C ILE A 182 11.25 -1.62 22.88
N PHE A 183 10.00 -1.21 22.68
CA PHE A 183 8.86 -1.59 23.52
C PHE A 183 7.99 -2.64 22.85
N LYS A 184 7.37 -3.49 23.67
CA LYS A 184 6.31 -4.37 23.21
C LYS A 184 5.07 -3.52 22.92
N GLY A 185 4.66 -3.48 21.66
CA GLY A 185 3.41 -2.86 21.22
C GLY A 185 2.21 -3.71 21.62
N LYS A 186 1.03 -3.12 21.49
CA LYS A 186 -0.24 -3.85 21.57
C LYS A 186 -0.59 -4.46 20.22
#